data_AF-A0A6J6A1T3-F1
#
_entry.id   AF-A0A6J6A1T3-F1
#
_cell.length_a   1.000
_cell.length_b   1.000
_cell.length_c   1.000
_cell.angle_alpha   90.00
_cell.angle_beta   90.00
_cell.angle_gamma   90.00
#
_symmetry.space_group_name_H-M   'P 1'
#
loop_
_entity.id
_entity.type
_entity.pdbx_description
1 polymer ?
#
loop_
_entity_poly.entity_id
_entity_poly.type
_entity_poly.pdbx_seq_one_letter_code
_entity_poly.pdbx_strand_id
1 'polypeptide(L)'
;MSRRSEQRRDAAFLLYEAEIAGQPVSDVLDRGASELTRSLVHAADDLRDQLDEIIGRYAIDWRIERIAMLERCIMRIALVEMLYPDAVPAETPIPPEGAIDQAVEVAKEYCGAQSPGFVNGILNAAIAEIGETAASDD
;
A
#
# COMPACT_ATOMS: atom_id res chain seq x y z
N MET A 1 -4.37 -5.43 17.92
CA MET A 1 -3.85 -5.49 16.54
C MET A 1 -3.11 -6.81 16.37
N SER A 2 -3.08 -7.36 15.15
CA SER A 2 -2.28 -8.55 14.86
C SER A 2 -0.82 -8.16 14.55
N ARG A 3 0.12 -9.10 14.69
CA ARG A 3 1.52 -8.89 14.28
C ARG A 3 1.62 -8.42 12.82
N ARG A 4 0.80 -8.97 11.91
CA ARG A 4 0.80 -8.56 10.50
C ARG A 4 0.28 -7.13 10.30
N SER A 5 -0.69 -6.70 11.12
CA SER A 5 -1.19 -5.32 11.10
C SER A 5 -0.08 -4.33 11.46
N GLU A 6 0.69 -4.63 12.52
CA GLU A 6 1.85 -3.81 12.92
C GLU A 6 2.90 -3.76 11.80
N GLN A 7 3.25 -4.91 11.22
CA GLN A 7 4.25 -5.00 10.16
C GLN A 7 3.89 -4.20 8.89
N ARG A 8 2.61 -4.13 8.52
CA ARG A 8 2.11 -3.30 7.39
C ARG A 8 2.18 -1.81 7.68
N ARG A 9 1.74 -1.42 8.87
CA ARG A 9 1.83 -0.02 9.31
C ARG A 9 3.29 0.43 9.31
N ASP A 10 4.17 -0.38 9.88
CA ASP A 10 5.60 -0.08 9.93
C ASP A 10 6.19 0.02 8.51
N ALA A 11 5.74 -0.81 7.57
CA ALA A 11 6.13 -0.71 6.16
C ALA A 11 5.70 0.62 5.53
N ALA A 12 4.45 1.06 5.75
CA ALA A 12 3.96 2.33 5.24
C ALA A 12 4.75 3.53 5.81
N PHE A 13 5.13 3.47 7.09
CA PHE A 13 5.92 4.52 7.73
C PHE A 13 7.38 4.54 7.27
N LEU A 14 8.01 3.39 7.09
CA LEU A 14 9.38 3.32 6.57
C LEU A 14 9.44 3.83 5.12
N LEU A 15 8.46 3.48 4.29
CA LEU A 15 8.36 4.02 2.93
C LEU A 15 8.17 5.54 2.95
N TYR A 16 7.30 6.05 3.84
CA TYR A 16 7.09 7.47 4.04
C TYR A 16 8.36 8.21 4.53
N GLU A 17 9.09 7.62 5.47
CA GLU A 17 10.36 8.16 5.97
C GLU A 17 11.41 8.26 4.86
N ALA A 18 11.56 7.19 4.06
CA ALA A 18 12.46 7.20 2.90
C ALA A 18 12.10 8.32 1.91
N GLU A 19 10.80 8.50 1.61
CA GLU A 19 10.34 9.55 0.70
C GLU A 19 10.57 10.96 1.24
N ILE A 20 10.33 11.20 2.53
CA ILE A 20 10.62 12.50 3.15
C ILE A 20 12.12 12.79 3.11
N ALA A 21 12.94 11.80 3.45
CA ALA A 21 14.38 11.95 3.51
C ALA A 21 15.01 12.06 2.10
N GLY A 22 14.28 11.66 1.06
CA GLY A 22 14.81 11.54 -0.30
C GLY A 22 15.91 10.48 -0.38
N GLN A 23 15.83 9.46 0.46
CA GLN A 23 16.83 8.40 0.57
C GLN A 23 16.30 7.07 0.03
N PRO A 24 17.18 6.17 -0.42
CA PRO A 24 16.79 4.80 -0.75
C PRO A 24 16.15 4.11 0.47
N VAL A 25 15.16 3.25 0.24
CA VAL A 25 14.52 2.49 1.32
C VAL A 25 15.50 1.60 2.10
N SER A 26 16.61 1.19 1.47
CA SER A 26 17.70 0.45 2.12
C SER A 26 18.35 1.20 3.28
N ASP A 27 18.32 2.53 3.26
CA ASP A 27 19.02 3.36 4.23
C ASP A 27 18.17 3.60 5.50
N VAL A 28 16.85 3.55 5.37
CA VAL A 28 15.90 3.68 6.50
C VAL A 28 15.50 2.33 7.11
N LEU A 29 15.64 1.24 6.34
CA LEU A 29 15.31 -0.11 6.81
C LEU A 29 16.30 -0.58 7.88
N ASP A 30 15.89 -0.53 9.14
CA ASP A 30 16.68 -1.11 10.24
C ASP A 30 16.85 -2.64 10.10
N ARG A 31 17.91 -3.17 10.72
CA ARG A 31 18.19 -4.60 10.80
C ARG A 31 17.11 -5.38 11.55
N GLY A 32 16.35 -4.74 12.43
CA GLY A 32 15.23 -5.35 13.17
C GLY A 32 13.93 -5.47 12.37
N ALA A 33 13.84 -4.87 11.18
CA ALA A 33 12.62 -4.92 10.38
C ALA A 33 12.28 -6.36 9.97
N SER A 34 11.02 -6.74 10.13
CA SER A 34 10.56 -8.08 9.77
C SER A 34 10.65 -8.34 8.27
N GLU A 35 10.72 -9.61 7.86
CA GLU A 35 10.76 -9.99 6.43
C GLU A 35 9.55 -9.47 5.66
N LEU A 36 8.35 -9.54 6.26
CA LEU A 36 7.13 -8.97 5.67
C LEU A 36 7.29 -7.46 5.42
N THR A 37 7.68 -6.70 6.45
CA THR A 37 7.90 -5.26 6.36
C THR A 37 8.92 -4.93 5.27
N ARG A 38 10.07 -5.62 5.29
CA ARG A 38 11.15 -5.42 4.32
C ARG A 38 10.67 -5.66 2.88
N SER A 39 9.95 -6.76 2.66
CA SER A 39 9.48 -7.13 1.32
C SER A 39 8.44 -6.14 0.80
N LEU A 40 7.50 -5.72 1.67
CA LEU A 40 6.50 -4.71 1.30
C LEU A 40 7.14 -3.36 0.93
N VAL A 41 8.11 -2.90 1.72
CA VAL A 41 8.80 -1.63 1.44
C VAL A 41 9.57 -1.70 0.13
N HIS A 42 10.34 -2.76 -0.10
CA HIS A 42 11.09 -2.92 -1.35
C HIS A 42 10.17 -3.05 -2.56
N ALA A 43 9.15 -3.90 -2.49
CA ALA A 43 8.21 -4.07 -3.59
C ALA A 43 7.45 -2.77 -3.90
N ALA A 44 7.04 -2.01 -2.88
CA ALA A 44 6.38 -0.72 -3.08
C ALA A 44 7.31 0.34 -3.68
N ASP A 45 8.60 0.30 -3.35
CA ASP A 45 9.61 1.20 -3.92
C ASP A 45 9.92 0.84 -5.39
N ASP A 46 10.14 -0.44 -5.67
CA ASP A 46 10.45 -0.96 -7.01
C ASP A 46 9.28 -0.78 -7.99
N LEU A 47 8.05 -0.91 -7.50
CA LEU A 47 6.82 -0.80 -8.30
C LEU A 47 6.18 0.59 -8.23
N ARG A 48 6.86 1.58 -7.62
CA ARG A 48 6.29 2.89 -7.29
C ARG A 48 5.50 3.53 -8.42
N ASP A 49 6.09 3.63 -9.61
CA ASP A 49 5.46 4.29 -10.75
C ASP A 49 4.17 3.58 -11.21
N GLN A 50 4.17 2.23 -11.18
CA GLN A 50 3.01 1.42 -11.56
C GLN A 50 1.89 1.56 -10.52
N LEU A 51 2.24 1.53 -9.24
CA LEU A 51 1.28 1.72 -8.15
C LEU A 51 0.70 3.14 -8.18
N ASP A 52 1.53 4.14 -8.48
CA ASP A 52 1.10 5.53 -8.64
C ASP A 52 0.16 5.73 -9.83
N GLU A 53 0.42 5.06 -10.95
CA GLU A 53 -0.49 5.05 -12.09
C GLU A 53 -1.86 4.48 -11.69
N ILE A 54 -1.88 3.35 -10.97
CA ILE A 54 -3.12 2.74 -10.48
C ILE A 54 -3.87 3.69 -9.55
N ILE A 55 -3.21 4.27 -8.55
CA ILE A 55 -3.81 5.25 -7.63
C ILE A 55 -4.37 6.44 -8.42
N GLY A 56 -3.59 6.96 -9.38
CA GLY A 56 -3.93 8.11 -10.21
C GLY A 56 -5.16 7.90 -11.09
N ARG A 57 -5.38 6.68 -11.62
CA ARG A 57 -6.56 6.34 -12.43
C ARG A 57 -7.87 6.50 -11.64
N TYR A 58 -7.84 6.23 -10.33
CA TYR A 58 -9.03 6.28 -9.48
C TYR A 58 -9.13 7.54 -8.63
N ALA A 59 -8.07 8.34 -8.55
CA ALA A 59 -8.07 9.64 -7.92
C ALA A 59 -8.79 10.68 -8.80
N ILE A 60 -10.09 10.48 -9.05
CA ILE A 60 -10.92 11.36 -9.89
C ILE A 60 -10.85 12.80 -9.35
N ASP A 61 -10.58 13.75 -10.23
CA ASP A 61 -10.37 15.18 -9.94
C ASP A 61 -9.13 15.54 -9.09
N TRP A 62 -8.28 14.55 -8.74
CA TRP A 62 -7.08 14.75 -7.94
C TRP A 62 -5.83 14.32 -8.70
N ARG A 63 -4.91 15.27 -8.86
CA ARG A 63 -3.54 14.93 -9.26
C ARG A 63 -2.87 14.17 -8.13
N ILE A 64 -2.17 13.07 -8.43
CA ILE A 64 -1.54 12.21 -7.43
C ILE A 64 -0.58 12.98 -6.51
N GLU A 65 0.07 14.04 -7.01
CA GLU A 65 0.97 14.89 -6.24
C GLU A 65 0.25 15.74 -5.17
N ARG A 66 -1.09 15.77 -5.17
CA ARG A 66 -1.91 16.42 -4.13
C ARG A 66 -2.36 15.46 -3.03
N ILE A 67 -2.23 14.15 -3.23
CA ILE A 67 -2.53 13.16 -2.20
C ILE A 67 -1.43 13.23 -1.15
N ALA A 68 -1.78 13.18 0.14
CA ALA A 68 -0.78 13.25 1.18
C ALA A 68 0.18 12.06 1.04
N MET A 69 1.48 12.32 1.22
CA MET A 69 2.51 11.32 0.97
C MET A 69 2.30 10.03 1.79
N LEU A 70 1.86 10.15 3.06
CA LEU A 70 1.53 9.00 3.89
C LEU A 70 0.32 8.21 3.34
N GLU A 71 -0.73 8.88 2.84
CA GLU A 71 -1.89 8.21 2.21
C GLU A 71 -1.44 7.41 0.98
N ARG A 72 -0.55 7.98 0.14
CA ARG A 72 0.03 7.25 -1.01
C ARG A 72 0.83 6.05 -0.55
N CYS A 73 1.68 6.19 0.47
CA CYS A 73 2.47 5.08 1.00
C CYS A 73 1.56 3.96 1.52
N ILE A 74 0.51 4.28 2.28
CA ILE A 74 -0.49 3.32 2.77
C ILE A 74 -1.14 2.57 1.60
N MET A 75 -1.60 3.29 0.57
CA MET A 75 -2.23 2.68 -0.61
C MET A 75 -1.25 1.79 -1.38
N ARG A 76 0.00 2.21 -1.58
CA ARG A 76 1.03 1.41 -2.26
C ARG A 76 1.29 0.09 -1.54
N ILE A 77 1.41 0.11 -0.21
CA ILE A 77 1.61 -1.12 0.57
C ILE A 77 0.43 -2.09 0.38
N ALA A 78 -0.80 -1.57 0.42
CA ALA A 78 -1.99 -2.40 0.20
C ALA A 78 -2.05 -2.97 -1.22
N LEU A 79 -1.76 -2.13 -2.23
CA LEU A 79 -1.75 -2.54 -3.63
C LEU A 79 -0.69 -3.60 -3.91
N VAL A 80 0.50 -3.54 -3.28
CA VAL A 80 1.51 -4.60 -3.38
C VAL A 80 0.93 -5.94 -2.93
N GLU A 81 0.30 -6.00 -1.77
CA GLU A 81 -0.29 -7.25 -1.26
C GLU A 81 -1.42 -7.77 -2.16
N MET A 82 -2.21 -6.86 -2.74
CA MET A 82 -3.36 -7.19 -3.57
C MET A 82 -2.96 -7.70 -4.96
N LEU A 83 -1.95 -7.08 -5.58
CA LEU A 83 -1.57 -7.28 -6.99
C LEU A 83 -0.36 -8.17 -7.17
N TYR A 84 0.53 -8.22 -6.17
CA TYR A 84 1.81 -8.91 -6.25
C TYR A 84 1.98 -9.84 -5.03
N PRO A 85 1.07 -10.80 -4.81
CA PRO A 85 1.12 -11.67 -3.64
C PRO A 85 2.41 -12.49 -3.56
N ASP A 86 3.05 -12.78 -4.69
CA ASP A 86 4.32 -13.50 -4.75
C ASP A 86 5.54 -12.64 -4.36
N ALA A 87 5.40 -11.32 -4.35
CA ALA A 87 6.46 -10.39 -3.93
C ALA A 87 6.58 -10.29 -2.40
N VAL A 88 5.64 -10.88 -1.66
CA VAL A 88 5.52 -10.73 -0.21
C VAL A 88 5.52 -12.09 0.47
N PRO A 89 6.48 -12.40 1.35
CA PRO A 89 6.51 -13.66 2.06
C PRO A 89 5.36 -13.71 3.06
N ALA A 90 4.36 -14.54 2.76
CA ALA A 90 3.25 -14.80 3.65
C ALA A 90 2.99 -16.31 3.76
N GLU A 91 2.89 -16.81 5.00
CA GLU A 91 2.50 -18.21 5.27
C GLU A 91 1.10 -18.54 4.70
N THR A 92 0.28 -17.51 4.51
CA THR A 92 -1.04 -17.61 3.91
C THR A 92 -1.25 -16.35 3.08
N PRO A 93 -1.68 -16.48 1.81
CA PRO A 93 -2.07 -15.35 0.98
C PRO A 93 -3.04 -14.47 1.74
N ILE A 94 -2.80 -13.16 1.68
CA ILE A 94 -3.69 -12.20 2.33
C ILE A 94 -4.78 -11.88 1.34
N PRO A 95 -6.06 -12.12 1.69
CA PRO A 95 -7.15 -11.75 0.81
C PRO A 95 -7.11 -10.23 0.61
N PRO A 96 -7.36 -9.72 -0.61
CA PRO A 96 -7.33 -8.29 -0.90
C PRO A 96 -8.16 -7.45 0.07
N GLU A 97 -9.32 -7.93 0.52
CA GLU A 97 -10.18 -7.25 1.49
C GLU A 97 -9.45 -7.00 2.81
N GLY A 98 -8.62 -7.96 3.25
CA GLY A 98 -7.81 -7.81 4.45
C GLY A 98 -6.69 -6.78 4.32
N ALA A 99 -6.15 -6.56 3.12
CA ALA A 99 -5.19 -5.50 2.85
C ALA A 99 -5.88 -4.11 2.86
N ILE A 100 -7.07 -4.03 2.26
CA ILE A 100 -7.90 -2.81 2.25
C ILE A 100 -8.28 -2.40 3.68
N ASP A 101 -8.84 -3.32 4.47
CA ASP A 101 -9.25 -3.04 5.84
C ASP A 101 -8.09 -2.49 6.69
N GLN A 102 -6.89 -3.04 6.52
CA GLN A 102 -5.71 -2.55 7.23
C GLN A 102 -5.26 -1.17 6.75
N ALA A 103 -5.28 -0.92 5.44
CA ALA A 103 -4.97 0.40 4.91
C ALA A 103 -5.92 1.47 5.46
N VAL A 104 -7.21 1.15 5.55
CA VAL A 104 -8.26 2.04 6.07
C VAL A 104 -8.05 2.32 7.56
N GLU A 105 -7.75 1.30 8.37
CA GLU A 105 -7.50 1.49 9.80
C GLU A 105 -6.22 2.29 10.06
N VAL A 106 -5.14 2.07 9.29
CA VAL A 106 -3.92 2.90 9.38
C VAL A 106 -4.22 4.36 8.98
N ALA A 107 -4.97 4.58 7.89
CA ALA A 107 -5.36 5.93 7.48
C ALA A 107 -6.21 6.64 8.55
N LYS A 108 -7.08 5.90 9.25
CA LYS A 108 -7.93 6.43 10.32
C LYS A 108 -7.16 6.85 11.56
N GLU A 109 -6.10 6.11 11.89
CA GLU A 109 -5.27 6.39 13.05
C GLU A 109 -4.26 7.52 12.80
N TYR A 110 -3.73 7.64 11.57
CA TYR A 110 -2.56 8.48 11.30
C TYR A 110 -2.75 9.57 10.23
N CYS A 111 -3.89 9.61 9.53
CA CYS A 111 -4.17 10.62 8.50
C CYS A 111 -5.37 11.51 8.87
N GLY A 112 -5.87 12.29 7.91
CA GLY A 112 -6.99 13.21 8.10
C GLY A 112 -8.34 12.49 8.17
N ALA A 113 -9.37 13.20 8.66
CA ALA A 113 -10.71 12.62 8.85
C ALA A 113 -11.38 12.09 7.58
N GLN A 114 -10.96 12.55 6.40
CA GLN A 114 -11.49 12.09 5.10
C GLN A 114 -10.68 10.92 4.51
N SER A 115 -9.46 10.70 5.01
CA SER A 115 -8.50 9.73 4.46
C SER A 115 -9.02 8.28 4.47
N PRO A 116 -9.71 7.78 5.51
CA PRO A 116 -10.20 6.40 5.50
C PRO A 116 -11.17 6.11 4.35
N GLY A 117 -12.10 7.03 4.10
CA GLY A 117 -13.07 6.89 3.00
C GLY A 117 -12.41 7.00 1.64
N PHE A 118 -11.44 7.92 1.50
CA PHE A 118 -10.65 8.10 0.29
C PHE A 118 -9.82 6.84 -0.04
N VAL A 119 -9.01 6.36 0.90
CA VAL A 119 -8.19 5.13 0.76
C VAL A 119 -9.07 3.93 0.42
N ASN A 120 -10.18 3.75 1.15
CA ASN A 120 -11.12 2.67 0.87
C ASN A 120 -11.67 2.74 -0.57
N GLY A 121 -12.06 3.93 -1.02
CA GLY A 121 -12.62 4.13 -2.36
C GLY A 121 -11.63 3.76 -3.47
N ILE A 122 -10.39 4.23 -3.37
CA ILE A 122 -9.33 3.96 -4.36
C ILE A 122 -9.04 2.46 -4.43
N LEU A 123 -8.80 1.81 -3.28
CA LEU A 123 -8.41 0.40 -3.26
C LEU A 123 -9.55 -0.54 -3.70
N ASN A 124 -10.81 -0.22 -3.36
CA ASN A 124 -11.97 -0.98 -3.85
C ASN A 124 -12.19 -0.81 -5.36
N ALA A 125 -11.87 0.36 -5.93
CA ALA A 125 -11.94 0.54 -7.37
C ALA A 125 -10.85 -0.27 -8.08
N ALA A 126 -9.64 -0.30 -7.53
CA ALA A 126 -8.53 -1.09 -8.06
C ALA A 126 -8.81 -2.60 -8.04
N ILE A 127 -9.33 -3.14 -6.93
CA ILE A 127 -9.64 -4.59 -6.84
C ILE A 127 -10.75 -5.02 -7.82
N ALA A 128 -11.74 -4.17 -8.05
CA ALA A 128 -12.83 -4.49 -8.97
C ALA A 128 -12.31 -4.69 -10.41
N GLU A 129 -11.39 -3.82 -10.86
CA GLU A 129 -10.77 -3.95 -12.19
C GLU A 129 -9.94 -5.24 -12.32
N ILE A 130 -9.22 -5.64 -11.26
CA ILE A 130 -8.46 -6.91 -11.25
C ILE A 130 -9.42 -8.09 -11.45
N GLY A 131 -10.54 -8.10 -10.73
CA GLY A 131 -11.55 -9.16 -10.83
C GLY A 131 -12.19 -9.24 -12.21
N GLU A 132 -12.43 -8.11 -12.87
CA GLU A 132 -12.97 -8.05 -14.23
C GLU A 132 -11.97 -8.54 -15.28
N THR A 133 -10.69 -8.18 -15.14
CA THR A 133 -9.62 -8.61 -16.06
C THR A 133 -9.43 -10.12 -16.00
N ALA A 134 -9.36 -10.69 -14.78
CA ALA A 134 -9.21 -12.12 -14.58
C ALA A 134 -10.40 -12.94 -15.11
N ALA A 135 -11.61 -12.36 -15.11
CA ALA A 135 -12.82 -12.99 -15.65
C ALA A 135 -12.94 -12.90 -17.18
N SER A 136 -12.15 -12.05 -17.83
CA SER A 136 -12.15 -11.86 -19.29
C SER A 136 -11.10 -12.70 -20.03
N ASP A 137 -10.13 -13.25 -19.30
CA ASP A 137 -9.05 -14.12 -19.81
C ASP A 137 -9.36 -15.63 -19.70
N ASP A 138 -10.56 -15.99 -19.21
CA ASP A 138 -11.08 -17.37 -19.04
C ASP A 138 -12.25 -17.65 -20.01
#